data_AF-A0A9W9WJJ4-F1
#
_entry.id   AF-A0A9W9WJJ4-F1
#
_cell.length_a   1.000
_cell.length_b   1.000
_cell.length_c   1.000
_cell.angle_alpha   90.00
_cell.angle_beta   90.00
_cell.angle_gamma   90.00
#
_symmetry.space_group_name_H-M   'P 1'
#
loop_
_entity.id
_entity.type
_entity.pdbx_description
1 polymer ?
#
loop_
_entity_poly.entity_id
_entity_poly.type
_entity_poly.pdbx_seq_one_letter_code
_entity_poly.pdbx_strand_id
1 'polypeptide(L)'
;MNDLKLLQFYHLHTGRQMTLHQRRSNVWQRIMPELASKSRYLMHLLLALGGMHMIKQKADAVETSVEYSDTVDLEIIMVHHQRGLEGFREEVSRISPSNAESVFTGSLLLVAFAFAFLRVQGLHPLTGATEEMSGAMATPSLTNDTPRLNWLYLNRGVNSVIGDQWYVLKNSRLRAILTLSHTDDYWEDSSSYAPPRLSRCSPRLLKFADGARQAVASIKASLDALGPPLDDLSSCSGTPTSQPSPSTTLDGALDAHNETIRILDSVYLRILSVLRCAATEDSTDKEIQVDLEEAAILSWPCSIPSAFLASLERSDRNSLYGHSLVILAHLYLVNTLVDTWYMRGSFEGEILKINALIGSLNGDQLSTIMIWPNEVLNLPLSCTT
;
A
#
# COMPACT_ATOMS: atom_id res chain seq x y z
N MET A 1 -3.17 -15.64 29.52
CA MET A 1 -4.44 -14.87 29.40
C MET A 1 -4.45 -14.03 28.14
N ASN A 2 -3.33 -13.36 27.81
CA ASN A 2 -3.21 -12.51 26.62
C ASN A 2 -3.47 -13.25 25.30
N ASP A 3 -2.89 -14.44 25.08
CA ASP A 3 -3.11 -15.22 23.84
C ASP A 3 -4.59 -15.53 23.58
N LEU A 4 -5.33 -15.95 24.61
CA LEU A 4 -6.78 -16.24 24.49
C LEU A 4 -7.57 -14.98 24.16
N LYS A 5 -7.20 -13.84 24.77
CA LYS A 5 -7.85 -12.56 24.52
C LYS A 5 -7.58 -12.07 23.09
N LEU A 6 -6.34 -12.17 22.61
CA LEU A 6 -5.96 -11.84 21.23
C LEU A 6 -6.70 -12.74 20.23
N LEU A 7 -6.79 -14.04 20.50
CA LEU A 7 -7.50 -14.99 19.66
C LEU A 7 -9.02 -14.71 19.63
N GLN A 8 -9.62 -14.48 20.81
CA GLN A 8 -11.03 -14.12 20.93
C GLN A 8 -11.32 -12.82 20.16
N PHE A 9 -10.48 -11.81 20.33
CA PHE A 9 -10.62 -10.55 19.61
C PHE A 9 -10.51 -10.73 18.10
N TYR A 10 -9.58 -11.58 17.63
CA TYR A 10 -9.48 -11.91 16.22
C TYR A 10 -10.78 -12.49 15.67
N HIS A 11 -11.39 -13.46 16.36
CA HIS A 11 -12.63 -14.10 15.93
C HIS A 11 -13.85 -13.18 15.98
N LEU A 12 -13.93 -12.32 16.99
CA LEU A 12 -15.07 -11.42 17.19
C LEU A 12 -15.02 -10.20 16.25
N HIS A 13 -13.82 -9.69 15.97
CA HIS A 13 -13.64 -8.42 15.28
C HIS A 13 -12.76 -8.56 14.05
N THR A 14 -11.47 -8.89 14.22
CA THR A 14 -10.45 -8.80 13.15
C THR A 14 -10.84 -9.56 11.89
N GLY A 15 -11.10 -10.87 11.98
CA GLY A 15 -11.40 -11.69 10.81
C GLY A 15 -12.66 -11.25 10.06
N ARG A 16 -13.62 -10.61 10.74
CA ARG A 16 -14.87 -10.11 10.13
C ARG A 16 -14.68 -8.78 9.39
N GLN A 17 -13.64 -8.03 9.74
CA GLN A 17 -13.39 -6.68 9.24
C GLN A 17 -12.20 -6.60 8.29
N MET A 18 -11.61 -7.74 7.88
CA MET A 18 -10.47 -7.78 6.95
C MET A 18 -10.82 -7.47 5.50
N THR A 19 -12.07 -7.70 5.08
CA THR A 19 -12.50 -7.49 3.69
C THR A 19 -14.01 -7.31 3.67
N LEU A 20 -14.49 -6.48 2.74
CA LEU A 20 -15.92 -6.32 2.50
C LEU A 20 -16.45 -7.39 1.54
N HIS A 21 -15.57 -8.09 0.83
CA HIS A 21 -15.92 -9.10 -0.16
C HIS A 21 -16.37 -10.41 0.51
N GLN A 22 -17.65 -10.78 0.32
CA GLN A 22 -18.27 -11.93 1.00
C GLN A 22 -17.52 -13.26 0.82
N ARG A 23 -17.05 -13.58 -0.40
CA ARG A 23 -16.28 -14.82 -0.66
C ARG A 23 -14.95 -14.86 0.10
N ARG A 24 -14.23 -13.72 0.17
CA ARG A 24 -12.95 -13.59 0.89
C ARG A 24 -13.15 -13.59 2.40
N SER A 25 -14.30 -13.11 2.87
CA SER A 25 -14.63 -13.05 4.30
C SER A 25 -14.57 -14.43 4.98
N ASN A 26 -15.03 -15.49 4.31
CA ASN A 26 -14.91 -16.85 4.84
C ASN A 26 -13.45 -17.30 5.05
N VAL A 27 -12.52 -16.82 4.22
CA VAL A 27 -11.10 -17.15 4.34
C VAL A 27 -10.53 -16.56 5.62
N TRP A 28 -10.75 -15.27 5.87
CA TRP A 28 -10.27 -14.57 7.06
C TRP A 28 -10.92 -15.06 8.36
N GLN A 29 -12.22 -15.38 8.33
CA GLN A 29 -12.98 -15.76 9.52
C GLN A 29 -12.81 -17.23 9.94
N ARG A 30 -12.59 -18.13 8.98
CA ARG A 30 -12.59 -19.59 9.24
C ARG A 30 -11.33 -20.29 8.77
N ILE A 31 -10.98 -20.15 7.49
CA ILE A 31 -9.91 -20.94 6.88
C ILE A 31 -8.54 -20.58 7.47
N MET A 32 -8.23 -19.29 7.62
CA MET A 32 -6.95 -18.86 8.20
C MET A 32 -6.81 -19.28 9.69
N PRO A 33 -7.82 -19.11 10.56
CA PRO A 33 -7.78 -19.69 11.91
C PRO A 33 -7.60 -21.22 11.95
N GLU A 34 -8.24 -21.96 11.05
CA GLU A 34 -8.05 -23.42 10.95
C GLU A 34 -6.63 -23.81 10.50
N LEU A 35 -6.00 -23.01 9.65
CA LEU A 35 -4.59 -23.20 9.28
C LEU A 35 -3.67 -22.84 10.45
N ALA A 36 -3.99 -21.75 11.16
CA ALA A 36 -3.25 -21.30 12.33
C ALA A 36 -3.31 -22.30 13.50
N SER A 37 -4.44 -23.00 13.70
CA SER A 37 -4.54 -24.03 14.74
C SER A 37 -3.61 -25.24 14.50
N LYS A 38 -3.17 -25.43 13.25
CA LYS A 38 -2.25 -26.51 12.84
C LYS A 38 -0.80 -26.02 12.68
N SER A 39 -0.55 -24.72 12.73
CA SER A 39 0.76 -24.12 12.49
C SER A 39 1.10 -23.06 13.52
N ARG A 40 2.17 -23.30 14.28
CA ARG A 40 2.59 -22.42 15.38
C ARG A 40 2.91 -21.01 14.92
N TYR A 41 3.63 -20.85 13.81
CA TYR A 41 4.01 -19.53 13.32
C TYR A 41 2.78 -18.75 12.82
N LEU A 42 1.83 -19.42 12.18
CA LEU A 42 0.57 -18.81 11.76
C LEU A 42 -0.27 -18.35 12.94
N MET A 43 -0.34 -19.13 14.02
CA MET A 43 -1.00 -18.70 15.25
C MET A 43 -0.38 -17.40 15.77
N HIS A 44 0.95 -17.33 15.84
CA HIS A 44 1.63 -16.11 16.26
C HIS A 44 1.32 -14.90 15.35
N LEU A 45 1.33 -15.05 14.03
CA LEU A 45 0.95 -13.97 13.11
C LEU A 45 -0.51 -13.55 13.27
N LEU A 46 -1.42 -14.50 13.48
CA LEU A 46 -2.85 -14.26 13.67
C LEU A 46 -3.13 -13.49 14.97
N LEU A 47 -2.47 -13.88 16.07
CA LEU A 47 -2.55 -13.17 17.35
C LEU A 47 -1.98 -11.76 17.25
N ALA A 48 -0.85 -11.60 16.56
CA ALA A 48 -0.23 -10.29 16.34
C ALA A 48 -1.17 -9.35 15.57
N LEU A 49 -1.79 -9.83 14.48
CA LEU A 49 -2.75 -9.04 13.71
C LEU A 49 -4.00 -8.68 14.54
N GLY A 50 -4.51 -9.63 15.33
CA GLY A 50 -5.63 -9.38 16.26
C GLY A 50 -5.30 -8.30 17.29
N GLY A 51 -4.08 -8.33 17.85
CA GLY A 51 -3.62 -7.32 18.79
C GLY A 51 -3.44 -5.94 18.18
N MET A 52 -2.89 -5.86 16.97
CA MET A 52 -2.78 -4.60 16.23
C MET A 52 -4.13 -3.95 15.99
N HIS A 53 -5.13 -4.75 15.62
CA HIS A 53 -6.49 -4.25 15.46
C HIS A 53 -7.08 -3.75 16.78
N MET A 54 -6.81 -4.44 17.89
CA MET A 54 -7.25 -4.02 19.23
C MET A 54 -6.66 -2.67 19.65
N ILE A 55 -5.36 -2.44 19.40
CA ILE A 55 -4.71 -1.13 19.62
C ILE A 55 -5.38 -0.05 18.77
N LYS A 56 -5.60 -0.34 17.48
CA LYS A 56 -6.18 0.62 16.54
C LYS A 56 -7.61 0.99 16.90
N GLN A 57 -8.44 0.01 17.24
CA GLN A 57 -9.81 0.24 17.70
C GLN A 57 -9.85 1.11 18.97
N LYS A 58 -8.91 0.91 19.91
CA LYS A 58 -8.79 1.79 21.08
C LYS A 58 -8.41 3.21 20.69
N ALA A 59 -7.44 3.39 19.79
CA ALA A 59 -7.05 4.72 19.33
C ALA A 59 -8.24 5.47 18.70
N ASP A 60 -9.01 4.79 17.85
CA ASP A 60 -10.25 5.33 17.28
C ASP A 60 -11.30 5.65 18.37
N ALA A 61 -11.41 4.81 19.42
CA ALA A 61 -12.35 5.02 20.52
C ALA A 61 -11.98 6.19 21.44
N VAL A 62 -10.67 6.43 21.66
CA VAL A 62 -10.15 7.55 22.46
C VAL A 62 -10.42 8.89 21.77
N GLU A 63 -10.30 8.97 20.44
CA GLU A 63 -10.75 10.14 19.67
C GLU A 63 -12.25 10.42 19.90
N THR A 64 -13.05 9.39 20.20
CA THR A 64 -14.49 9.48 20.49
C THR A 64 -14.87 9.49 21.98
N SER A 65 -13.91 9.72 22.89
CA SER A 65 -14.13 9.86 24.36
C SER A 65 -14.67 8.63 25.12
N VAL A 66 -14.41 7.41 24.64
CA VAL A 66 -14.80 6.17 25.36
C VAL A 66 -13.57 5.50 25.99
N GLU A 67 -13.50 5.48 27.33
CA GLU A 67 -12.43 4.77 28.06
C GLU A 67 -12.62 3.24 28.01
N TYR A 68 -11.84 2.56 27.17
CA TYR A 68 -11.65 1.10 27.23
C TYR A 68 -10.25 0.77 27.78
N SER A 69 -10.21 0.20 28.99
CA SER A 69 -8.99 -0.17 29.73
C SER A 69 -8.59 -1.65 29.55
N ASP A 70 -8.86 -2.24 28.38
CA ASP A 70 -8.60 -3.67 28.17
C ASP A 70 -7.88 -3.93 26.83
N THR A 71 -6.71 -3.33 26.62
CA THR A 71 -5.80 -3.68 25.50
C THR A 71 -4.67 -4.58 25.94
N VAL A 72 -4.06 -5.30 24.99
CA VAL A 72 -2.80 -6.01 25.21
C VAL A 72 -1.64 -5.09 24.82
N ASP A 73 -0.56 -5.10 25.59
CA ASP A 73 0.60 -4.24 25.35
C ASP A 73 1.24 -4.50 23.98
N LEU A 74 1.69 -3.43 23.32
CA LEU A 74 2.33 -3.48 22.01
C LEU A 74 3.55 -4.42 22.01
N GLU A 75 4.31 -4.47 23.11
CA GLU A 75 5.46 -5.37 23.26
C GLU A 75 5.06 -6.85 23.08
N ILE A 76 3.97 -7.29 23.71
CA ILE A 76 3.46 -8.67 23.60
C ILE A 76 3.05 -8.97 22.16
N ILE A 77 2.40 -8.01 21.50
CA ILE A 77 1.97 -8.11 20.11
C ILE A 77 3.19 -8.24 19.18
N MET A 78 4.25 -7.46 19.44
CA MET A 78 5.50 -7.51 18.69
C MET A 78 6.26 -8.82 18.92
N VAL A 79 6.22 -9.40 20.13
CA VAL A 79 6.78 -10.74 20.39
C VAL A 79 6.08 -11.80 19.55
N HIS A 80 4.76 -11.75 19.44
CA HIS A 80 4.02 -12.65 18.54
C HIS A 80 4.37 -12.40 17.07
N HIS A 81 4.43 -11.15 16.62
CA HIS A 81 4.85 -10.84 15.25
C HIS A 81 6.23 -11.43 14.94
N GLN A 82 7.21 -11.22 15.83
CA GLN A 82 8.58 -11.70 15.64
C GLN A 82 8.67 -13.23 15.57
N ARG A 83 8.03 -13.95 16.49
CA ARG A 83 7.97 -15.44 16.46
C ARG A 83 7.27 -15.97 15.22
N GLY A 84 6.21 -15.29 14.79
CA GLY A 84 5.49 -15.63 13.56
C GLY A 84 6.36 -15.41 12.32
N LEU A 85 7.13 -14.32 12.28
CA LEU A 85 8.05 -14.00 11.19
C LEU A 85 9.24 -14.98 11.12
N GLU A 86 9.80 -15.37 12.25
CA GLU A 86 10.85 -16.39 12.33
C GLU A 86 10.40 -17.72 11.72
N GLY A 87 9.27 -18.26 12.18
CA GLY A 87 8.73 -19.51 11.62
C GLY A 87 8.29 -19.37 10.16
N PHE A 88 7.78 -18.19 9.75
CA PHE A 88 7.48 -17.93 8.34
C PHE A 88 8.73 -17.99 7.46
N ARG A 89 9.85 -17.40 7.90
CA ARG A 89 11.13 -17.43 7.16
C ARG A 89 11.65 -18.86 6.98
N GLU A 90 11.46 -19.72 7.96
CA GLU A 90 11.80 -21.14 7.84
C GLU A 90 10.93 -21.85 6.81
N GLU A 91 9.61 -21.67 6.87
CA GLU A 91 8.66 -22.34 5.97
C GLU A 91 8.76 -21.87 4.52
N VAL A 92 8.93 -20.55 4.29
CA VAL A 92 9.07 -20.00 2.93
C VAL A 92 10.35 -20.48 2.25
N SER A 93 11.43 -20.71 3.01
CA SER A 93 12.69 -21.25 2.48
C SER A 93 12.57 -22.69 1.96
N ARG A 94 11.49 -23.40 2.35
CA ARG A 94 11.19 -24.80 1.98
C ARG A 94 9.81 -24.90 1.36
N ILE A 95 9.40 -23.89 0.60
CA ILE A 95 8.08 -23.85 -0.03
C ILE A 95 7.86 -25.07 -0.92
N SER A 96 6.70 -25.71 -0.76
CA SER A 96 6.30 -26.92 -1.47
C SER A 96 4.77 -27.01 -1.51
N PRO A 97 4.19 -27.93 -2.31
CA PRO A 97 2.75 -28.10 -2.37
C PRO A 97 2.09 -28.41 -1.02
N SER A 98 2.81 -29.03 -0.07
CA SER A 98 2.25 -29.43 1.23
C SER A 98 2.15 -28.29 2.24
N ASN A 99 2.98 -27.25 2.12
CA ASN A 99 2.96 -26.07 3.01
C ASN A 99 2.54 -24.77 2.30
N ALA A 100 2.24 -24.81 1.00
CA ALA A 100 1.84 -23.66 0.20
C ALA A 100 0.67 -22.86 0.81
N GLU A 101 -0.40 -23.52 1.28
CA GLU A 101 -1.54 -22.82 1.94
C GLU A 101 -1.06 -22.05 3.18
N SER A 102 -0.17 -22.65 3.97
CA SER A 102 0.35 -22.03 5.18
C SER A 102 1.26 -20.84 4.85
N VAL A 103 2.20 -21.00 3.91
CA VAL A 103 3.11 -19.92 3.50
C VAL A 103 2.31 -18.76 2.91
N PHE A 104 1.32 -19.03 2.05
CA PHE A 104 0.47 -17.99 1.49
C PHE A 104 -0.35 -17.27 2.58
N THR A 105 -0.93 -18.02 3.53
CA THR A 105 -1.63 -17.43 4.69
C THR A 105 -0.72 -16.53 5.52
N GLY A 106 0.51 -16.98 5.81
CA GLY A 106 1.49 -16.20 6.56
C GLY A 106 1.85 -14.90 5.84
N SER A 107 1.99 -14.96 4.52
CA SER A 107 2.27 -13.80 3.67
C SER A 107 1.15 -12.76 3.75
N LEU A 108 -0.11 -13.18 3.68
CA LEU A 108 -1.28 -12.29 3.80
C LEU A 108 -1.40 -11.66 5.19
N LEU A 109 -1.16 -12.44 6.25
CA LEU A 109 -1.17 -11.93 7.63
C LEU A 109 -0.06 -10.89 7.86
N LEU A 110 1.14 -11.12 7.31
CA LEU A 110 2.26 -10.18 7.40
C LEU A 110 1.99 -8.87 6.64
N VAL A 111 1.40 -8.94 5.45
CA VAL A 111 1.00 -7.75 4.69
C VAL A 111 -0.06 -6.94 5.47
N ALA A 112 -1.10 -7.60 5.96
CA ALA A 112 -2.15 -6.95 6.75
C ALA A 112 -1.58 -6.30 8.03
N PHE A 113 -0.67 -6.99 8.71
CA PHE A 113 0.02 -6.45 9.88
C PHE A 113 0.84 -5.21 9.52
N ALA A 114 1.62 -5.27 8.43
CA ALA A 114 2.45 -4.15 7.99
C ALA A 114 1.62 -2.89 7.72
N PHE A 115 0.47 -3.02 7.07
CA PHE A 115 -0.46 -1.90 6.87
C PHE A 115 -1.01 -1.33 8.18
N ALA A 116 -1.47 -2.20 9.08
CA ALA A 116 -2.00 -1.76 10.38
C ALA A 116 -0.94 -1.05 11.24
N PHE A 117 0.30 -1.51 11.16
CA PHE A 117 1.42 -1.00 11.95
C PHE A 117 1.89 0.40 11.55
N LEU A 118 1.73 0.80 10.28
CA LEU A 118 2.05 2.15 9.81
C LEU A 118 1.36 3.24 10.67
N ARG A 119 0.06 3.07 10.96
CA ARG A 119 -0.67 4.04 11.80
C ARG A 119 -0.23 4.02 13.25
N VAL A 120 -0.04 2.84 13.85
CA VAL A 120 0.30 2.73 15.28
C VAL A 120 1.64 3.40 15.61
N GLN A 121 2.60 3.35 14.69
CA GLN A 121 3.85 4.11 14.85
C GLN A 121 3.66 5.63 14.72
N GLY A 122 2.68 6.08 13.92
CA GLY A 122 2.29 7.49 13.88
C GLY A 122 1.63 7.97 15.18
N LEU A 123 0.89 7.08 15.86
CA LEU A 123 0.24 7.34 17.15
C LEU A 123 1.21 7.31 18.33
N HIS A 124 2.30 6.55 18.22
CA HIS A 124 3.36 6.45 19.21
C HIS A 124 4.71 6.80 18.57
N PRO A 125 5.03 8.10 18.38
CA PRO A 125 6.40 8.49 18.06
C PRO A 125 7.25 8.32 19.31
N LEU A 126 7.60 7.07 19.65
CA LEU A 126 8.45 6.64 20.77
C LEU A 126 8.68 7.73 21.83
N THR A 127 7.64 8.03 22.60
CA THR A 127 7.79 8.68 23.89
C THR A 127 8.56 7.73 24.78
N GLY A 128 9.86 7.98 24.93
CA GLY A 128 10.72 7.31 25.89
C GLY A 128 11.99 6.78 25.26
N ALA A 129 13.05 7.57 25.34
CA ALA A 129 14.37 7.03 25.58
C ALA A 129 14.26 5.93 26.65
N THR A 130 14.41 4.68 26.24
CA THR A 130 14.75 3.59 27.16
C THR A 130 16.04 3.02 26.62
N GLU A 131 17.11 3.55 27.22
CA GLU A 131 18.46 3.02 27.30
C GLU A 131 18.69 1.70 26.56
N GLU A 132 19.29 1.83 25.36
CA GLU A 132 20.06 0.73 24.78
C GLU A 132 21.18 0.36 25.75
N MET A 133 21.04 -0.80 26.37
CA MET A 133 22.15 -1.54 26.94
C MET A 133 23.05 -2.02 25.80
N SER A 134 23.88 -1.14 25.24
CA SER A 134 25.27 -1.44 24.82
C SER A 134 25.91 -0.19 24.21
N GLY A 135 26.99 0.28 24.82
CA GLY A 135 27.64 1.53 24.43
C GLY A 135 28.38 1.47 23.09
N ALA A 136 28.08 2.45 22.25
CA ALA A 136 29.03 3.27 21.48
C ALA A 136 28.24 4.45 20.91
N MET A 137 28.77 5.67 21.02
CA MET A 137 28.11 6.93 20.64
C MET A 137 27.25 6.83 19.37
N ALA A 138 25.94 6.83 19.55
CA ALA A 138 24.98 7.14 18.50
C ALA A 138 24.21 8.40 18.94
N THR A 139 24.51 9.50 18.25
CA THR A 139 23.67 10.70 18.21
C THR A 139 22.19 10.33 17.97
N PRO A 140 21.21 11.04 18.56
CA PRO A 140 19.80 10.76 18.36
C PRO A 140 19.47 10.90 16.86
N SER A 141 19.27 9.76 16.19
CA SER A 141 19.20 9.67 14.73
C SER A 141 17.82 10.10 14.20
N LEU A 142 17.86 10.87 13.12
CA LEU A 142 16.79 11.35 12.21
C LEU A 142 15.96 10.22 11.54
N THR A 143 15.57 9.15 12.25
CA THR A 143 14.96 7.96 11.61
C THR A 143 13.48 8.08 11.25
N ASN A 144 12.81 9.20 11.57
CA ASN A 144 11.36 9.37 11.34
C ASN A 144 11.00 10.10 10.02
N ASP A 145 11.98 10.60 9.27
CA ASP A 145 11.72 11.46 8.10
C ASP A 145 11.63 10.70 6.77
N THR A 146 11.92 9.40 6.71
CA THR A 146 11.90 8.62 5.46
C THR A 146 10.58 7.85 5.31
N PRO A 147 9.93 7.85 4.12
CA PRO A 147 8.73 7.06 3.88
C PRO A 147 9.00 5.56 4.00
N ARG A 148 8.07 4.81 4.57
CA ARG A 148 8.23 3.37 4.82
C ARG A 148 7.88 2.57 3.58
N LEU A 149 8.84 1.79 3.08
CA LEU A 149 8.69 0.98 1.87
C LEU A 149 8.52 -0.52 2.12
N ASN A 150 8.75 -1.01 3.36
CA ASN A 150 8.77 -2.45 3.70
C ASN A 150 7.52 -3.21 3.21
N TRP A 151 6.36 -2.57 3.27
CA TRP A 151 5.11 -3.19 2.85
C TRP A 151 5.07 -3.47 1.33
N LEU A 152 5.72 -2.66 0.49
CA LEU A 152 5.82 -2.87 -0.96
C LEU A 152 6.61 -4.15 -1.24
N TYR A 153 7.74 -4.31 -0.55
CA TYR A 153 8.56 -5.51 -0.65
C TYR A 153 7.84 -6.76 -0.15
N LEU A 154 7.08 -6.66 0.94
CA LEU A 154 6.25 -7.76 1.42
C LEU A 154 5.18 -8.16 0.39
N ASN A 155 4.49 -7.19 -0.22
CA ASN A 155 3.50 -7.46 -1.27
C ASN A 155 4.12 -8.08 -2.52
N ARG A 156 5.33 -7.67 -2.91
CA ARG A 156 6.09 -8.33 -3.99
C ARG A 156 6.47 -9.77 -3.63
N GLY A 157 6.93 -10.00 -2.40
CA GLY A 157 7.27 -11.34 -1.91
C GLY A 157 6.08 -12.31 -1.97
N VAL A 158 4.86 -11.82 -1.69
CA VAL A 158 3.63 -12.62 -1.81
C VAL A 158 3.46 -13.16 -3.24
N ASN A 159 3.77 -12.37 -4.27
CA ASN A 159 3.65 -12.81 -5.66
C ASN A 159 4.66 -13.90 -6.04
N SER A 160 5.86 -13.90 -5.43
CA SER A 160 6.80 -15.02 -5.59
C SER A 160 6.19 -16.34 -5.08
N VAL A 161 5.57 -16.29 -3.89
CA VAL A 161 4.87 -17.45 -3.29
C VAL A 161 3.72 -17.91 -4.18
N ILE A 162 2.94 -16.97 -4.72
CA ILE A 162 1.83 -17.29 -5.64
C ILE A 162 2.36 -17.92 -6.93
N GLY A 163 3.41 -17.34 -7.54
CA GLY A 163 3.99 -17.83 -8.80
C GLY A 163 4.50 -19.26 -8.67
N ASP A 164 5.26 -19.56 -7.61
CA ASP A 164 5.84 -20.88 -7.38
C ASP A 164 4.79 -21.97 -7.13
N GLN A 165 3.65 -21.61 -6.53
CA GLN A 165 2.62 -22.55 -6.07
C GLN A 165 1.24 -22.30 -6.69
N TRP A 166 1.15 -21.60 -7.83
CA TRP A 166 -0.11 -21.12 -8.41
C TRP A 166 -1.16 -22.22 -8.55
N TYR A 167 -0.78 -23.35 -9.16
CA TYR A 167 -1.69 -24.48 -9.39
C TYR A 167 -2.22 -25.07 -8.09
N VAL A 168 -1.40 -25.15 -7.05
CA VAL A 168 -1.80 -25.65 -5.73
C VAL A 168 -2.77 -24.67 -5.09
N LEU A 169 -2.39 -23.38 -5.04
CA LEU A 169 -3.17 -22.36 -4.36
C LEU A 169 -4.51 -22.06 -5.07
N LYS A 170 -4.57 -22.09 -6.40
CA LYS A 170 -5.80 -21.93 -7.18
C LYS A 170 -6.83 -23.04 -6.90
N ASN A 171 -6.36 -24.24 -6.59
CA ASN A 171 -7.23 -25.38 -6.23
C ASN A 171 -7.43 -25.54 -4.72
N SER A 172 -6.81 -24.66 -3.92
CA SER A 172 -6.83 -24.71 -2.46
C SER A 172 -8.06 -24.04 -1.86
N ARG A 173 -8.18 -24.08 -0.53
CA ARG A 173 -9.23 -23.35 0.20
C ARG A 173 -9.02 -21.83 0.14
N LEU A 174 -7.82 -21.37 -0.20
CA LEU A 174 -7.45 -19.95 -0.31
C LEU A 174 -7.76 -19.35 -1.69
N ARG A 175 -8.29 -20.13 -2.64
CA ARG A 175 -8.60 -19.70 -4.02
C ARG A 175 -9.43 -18.43 -4.11
N ALA A 176 -10.31 -18.18 -3.14
CA ALA A 176 -11.17 -17.01 -3.10
C ALA A 176 -10.39 -15.70 -2.90
N ILE A 177 -9.20 -15.75 -2.29
CA ILE A 177 -8.29 -14.60 -2.21
C ILE A 177 -7.62 -14.35 -3.57
N LEU A 178 -7.28 -15.41 -4.30
CA LEU A 178 -6.58 -15.34 -5.59
C LEU A 178 -7.48 -14.97 -6.76
N THR A 179 -8.78 -15.21 -6.64
CA THR A 179 -9.74 -14.82 -7.68
C THR A 179 -9.97 -13.31 -7.55
N LEU A 180 -9.19 -12.54 -8.28
CA LEU A 180 -9.50 -11.15 -8.59
C LEU A 180 -10.57 -11.14 -9.68
N SER A 181 -11.53 -10.22 -9.60
CA SER A 181 -12.40 -9.94 -10.75
C SER A 181 -11.51 -9.26 -11.79
N HIS A 182 -10.93 -10.08 -12.68
CA HIS A 182 -10.34 -9.58 -13.92
C HIS A 182 -11.50 -9.19 -14.83
N THR A 183 -12.04 -7.99 -14.62
CA THR A 183 -12.59 -7.19 -15.73
C THR A 183 -11.41 -6.54 -16.46
N ASP A 184 -10.42 -7.37 -16.82
CA ASP A 184 -9.43 -7.01 -17.83
C ASP A 184 -10.19 -6.85 -19.15
N ASP A 185 -9.83 -5.81 -19.90
CA ASP A 185 -10.15 -5.54 -21.30
C ASP A 185 -11.31 -4.57 -21.64
N TYR A 186 -12.16 -4.10 -20.71
CA TYR A 186 -13.31 -3.23 -21.08
C TYR A 186 -13.27 -1.78 -20.57
N TRP A 187 -12.27 -1.38 -19.77
CA TRP A 187 -12.23 -0.02 -19.23
C TRP A 187 -11.57 1.01 -20.16
N GLU A 188 -10.77 0.57 -21.15
CA GLU A 188 -10.09 1.47 -22.12
C GLU A 188 -11.06 2.18 -23.09
N ASP A 189 -12.22 1.59 -23.37
CA ASP A 189 -13.21 2.13 -24.33
C ASP A 189 -14.25 3.10 -23.73
N SER A 190 -14.15 3.41 -22.44
CA SER A 190 -15.11 4.31 -21.76
C SER A 190 -14.84 5.78 -22.05
N SER A 191 -15.28 6.17 -23.25
CA SER A 191 -15.22 7.50 -23.86
C SER A 191 -15.74 8.67 -23.00
N SER A 192 -15.34 9.86 -23.45
CA SER A 192 -15.40 11.23 -22.91
C SER A 192 -16.78 11.81 -22.50
N TYR A 193 -17.72 11.02 -21.98
CA TYR A 193 -18.99 11.55 -21.50
C TYR A 193 -18.93 11.89 -20.00
N ALA A 194 -19.37 13.11 -19.67
CA ALA A 194 -19.43 13.60 -18.30
C ALA A 194 -20.30 12.66 -17.44
N PRO A 195 -19.84 12.26 -16.23
CA PRO A 195 -20.55 11.28 -15.43
C PRO A 195 -21.92 11.82 -14.97
N PRO A 196 -22.98 10.99 -14.96
CA PRO A 196 -24.21 11.32 -14.27
C PRO A 196 -23.94 11.27 -12.75
N ARG A 197 -24.14 12.41 -12.09
CA ARG A 197 -24.19 12.66 -10.63
C ARG A 197 -23.48 11.63 -9.71
N LEU A 198 -22.18 11.82 -9.50
CA LEU A 198 -21.42 11.23 -8.38
C LEU A 198 -21.84 11.77 -6.99
N SER A 199 -22.97 12.48 -6.88
CA SER A 199 -23.37 13.24 -5.68
C SER A 199 -23.59 12.40 -4.42
N ARG A 200 -23.57 11.07 -4.53
CA ARG A 200 -23.66 10.13 -3.41
C ARG A 200 -22.31 9.63 -2.91
N CYS A 201 -21.23 9.82 -3.67
CA CYS A 201 -19.89 9.43 -3.24
C CYS A 201 -19.37 10.41 -2.18
N SER A 202 -18.45 9.93 -1.35
CA SER A 202 -17.86 10.78 -0.31
C SER A 202 -17.08 11.95 -0.92
N PRO A 203 -16.94 13.07 -0.20
CA PRO A 203 -16.21 14.24 -0.68
C PRO A 203 -14.79 13.90 -1.14
N ARG A 204 -14.10 12.97 -0.45
CA ARG A 204 -12.77 12.50 -0.85
C ARG A 204 -12.78 11.81 -2.22
N LEU A 205 -13.73 10.90 -2.47
CA LEU A 205 -13.84 10.20 -3.76
C LEU A 205 -14.21 11.16 -4.90
N LEU A 206 -15.06 12.14 -4.63
CA LEU A 206 -15.40 13.20 -5.58
C LEU A 206 -14.17 14.02 -5.98
N LYS A 207 -13.42 14.52 -5.00
CA LYS A 207 -12.20 15.31 -5.24
C LYS A 207 -11.14 14.50 -5.96
N PHE A 208 -11.04 13.20 -5.65
CA PHE A 208 -10.19 12.27 -6.39
C PHE A 208 -10.62 12.18 -7.86
N ALA A 209 -11.91 11.95 -8.11
CA ALA A 209 -12.44 11.78 -9.47
C ALA A 209 -12.23 13.02 -10.35
N ASP A 210 -12.36 14.21 -9.77
CA ASP A 210 -12.24 15.50 -10.49
C ASP A 210 -10.79 15.80 -10.91
N GLY A 211 -9.80 15.40 -10.11
CA GLY A 211 -8.39 15.79 -10.35
C GLY A 211 -7.45 14.68 -10.82
N ALA A 212 -7.84 13.40 -10.72
CA ALA A 212 -6.95 12.26 -10.98
C ALA A 212 -6.20 12.33 -12.32
N ARG A 213 -6.92 12.58 -13.43
CA ARG A 213 -6.31 12.66 -14.77
C ARG A 213 -5.34 13.85 -14.90
N GLN A 214 -5.71 15.00 -14.35
CA GLN A 214 -4.87 16.19 -14.39
C GLN A 214 -3.60 16.01 -13.54
N ALA A 215 -3.71 15.35 -12.39
CA ALA A 215 -2.57 15.06 -11.52
C ALA A 215 -1.53 14.18 -12.24
N VAL A 216 -1.95 13.06 -12.85
CA VAL A 216 -1.05 12.19 -13.63
C VAL A 216 -0.40 12.94 -14.80
N ALA A 217 -1.19 13.72 -15.55
CA ALA A 217 -0.66 14.54 -16.65
C ALA A 217 0.39 15.56 -16.16
N SER A 218 0.21 16.13 -14.97
CA SER A 218 1.10 17.13 -14.39
C SER A 218 2.41 16.50 -13.91
N ILE A 219 2.37 15.30 -13.31
CA ILE A 219 3.57 14.52 -12.96
C ILE A 219 4.36 14.21 -14.22
N LYS A 220 3.68 13.70 -15.26
CA LYS A 220 4.32 13.33 -16.52
C LYS A 220 5.00 14.52 -17.19
N ALA A 221 4.30 15.64 -17.33
CA ALA A 221 4.86 16.87 -17.91
C ALA A 221 6.06 17.41 -17.11
N SER A 222 6.03 17.29 -15.78
CA SER A 222 7.15 17.66 -14.92
C SER A 222 8.37 16.75 -15.11
N LEU A 223 8.15 15.44 -15.26
CA LEU A 223 9.22 14.49 -15.52
C LEU A 223 9.82 14.68 -16.92
N ASP A 224 8.98 14.89 -17.94
CA ASP A 224 9.42 15.12 -19.32
C ASP A 224 10.30 16.38 -19.43
N ALA A 225 10.04 17.40 -18.60
CA ALA A 225 10.86 18.61 -18.53
C ALA A 225 12.28 18.38 -17.97
N LEU A 226 12.55 17.23 -17.33
CA LEU A 226 13.90 16.82 -16.91
C LEU A 226 14.68 16.11 -18.02
N GLY A 227 14.00 15.59 -19.05
CA GLY A 227 14.63 14.96 -20.20
C GLY A 227 15.37 16.00 -21.07
N PRO A 228 16.41 15.59 -21.82
CA PRO A 228 16.99 16.48 -22.82
C PRO A 228 15.92 16.89 -23.85
N PRO A 229 15.85 18.17 -24.27
CA PRO A 229 14.92 18.58 -25.31
C PRO A 229 15.17 17.76 -26.58
N LEU A 230 14.10 17.25 -27.20
CA LEU A 230 14.13 16.32 -28.33
C LEU A 230 14.72 16.91 -29.65
N ASP A 231 15.30 18.11 -29.59
CA ASP A 231 15.59 18.97 -30.75
C ASP A 231 17.09 19.06 -31.12
N ASP A 232 17.91 18.04 -30.86
CA ASP A 232 19.30 18.05 -31.34
C ASP A 232 19.81 16.72 -31.95
N LEU A 233 18.91 15.88 -32.46
CA LEU A 233 19.26 14.72 -33.31
C LEU A 233 18.88 14.93 -34.77
N SER A 234 19.05 16.15 -35.27
CA SER A 234 19.00 16.45 -36.70
C SER A 234 20.21 17.28 -37.13
N SER A 235 21.39 16.66 -37.19
CA SER A 235 22.49 17.11 -38.05
C SER A 235 23.65 16.09 -38.14
N CYS A 236 23.66 15.36 -39.26
CA CYS A 236 24.83 14.91 -40.04
C CYS A 236 25.85 13.89 -39.47
N SER A 237 25.73 12.65 -39.97
CA SER A 237 26.77 11.82 -40.63
C SER A 237 28.21 11.84 -40.09
N GLY A 238 28.68 10.70 -39.56
CA GLY A 238 30.11 10.33 -39.60
C GLY A 238 30.60 9.24 -38.62
N THR A 239 30.83 8.03 -39.15
CA THR A 239 31.78 6.97 -38.72
C THR A 239 31.54 6.19 -37.39
N PRO A 240 31.54 4.83 -37.40
CA PRO A 240 31.36 4.03 -36.20
C PRO A 240 32.70 3.58 -35.62
N THR A 241 33.25 4.27 -34.62
CA THR A 241 34.28 3.67 -33.75
C THR A 241 34.36 4.37 -32.40
N SER A 242 33.67 3.84 -31.39
CA SER A 242 34.16 3.75 -30.01
C SER A 242 33.06 3.20 -29.08
N GLN A 243 33.49 2.35 -28.15
CA GLN A 243 32.71 1.63 -27.14
C GLN A 243 31.67 2.49 -26.40
N PRO A 244 30.50 1.93 -26.03
CA PRO A 244 29.56 2.64 -25.17
C PRO A 244 30.14 2.72 -23.74
N SER A 245 30.41 3.95 -23.31
CA SER A 245 30.62 4.32 -21.90
C SER A 245 29.25 4.49 -21.21
N PRO A 246 29.16 4.57 -19.86
CA PRO A 246 27.96 4.22 -19.10
C PRO A 246 26.92 5.36 -19.10
N SER A 247 26.24 5.56 -20.21
CA SER A 247 25.02 6.39 -20.30
C SER A 247 23.75 5.63 -19.86
N THR A 248 23.89 4.34 -19.54
CA THR A 248 22.77 3.40 -19.29
C THR A 248 22.04 3.63 -17.96
N THR A 249 22.58 4.44 -17.04
CA THR A 249 22.06 4.57 -15.67
C THR A 249 20.97 5.62 -15.49
N LEU A 250 21.01 6.74 -16.23
CA LEU A 250 19.99 7.79 -16.12
C LEU A 250 18.78 7.50 -17.01
N ASP A 251 19.03 7.03 -18.23
CA ASP A 251 18.01 6.64 -19.21
C ASP A 251 17.12 5.52 -18.64
N GLY A 252 17.73 4.45 -18.13
CA GLY A 252 17.01 3.36 -17.48
C GLY A 252 16.27 3.78 -16.19
N ALA A 253 16.72 4.85 -15.50
CA ALA A 253 16.01 5.38 -14.35
C ALA A 253 14.77 6.18 -14.78
N LEU A 254 14.86 7.00 -15.83
CA LEU A 254 13.72 7.73 -16.41
C LEU A 254 12.69 6.75 -16.98
N ASP A 255 13.12 5.69 -17.66
CA ASP A 255 12.24 4.62 -18.16
C ASP A 255 11.44 3.98 -17.01
N ALA A 256 12.10 3.68 -15.89
CA ALA A 256 11.43 3.11 -14.73
C ALA A 256 10.39 4.07 -14.11
N HIS A 257 10.64 5.38 -14.13
CA HIS A 257 9.66 6.39 -13.69
C HIS A 257 8.48 6.46 -14.66
N ASN A 258 8.74 6.50 -15.96
CA ASN A 258 7.70 6.51 -16.99
C ASN A 258 6.80 5.27 -16.89
N GLU A 259 7.39 4.08 -16.72
CA GLU A 259 6.62 2.85 -16.51
C GLU A 259 5.80 2.90 -15.21
N THR A 260 6.35 3.44 -14.12
CA THR A 260 5.60 3.59 -12.87
C THR A 260 4.44 4.59 -13.02
N ILE A 261 4.62 5.67 -13.80
CA ILE A 261 3.54 6.62 -14.12
C ILE A 261 2.44 5.93 -14.95
N ARG A 262 2.79 5.05 -15.90
CA ARG A 262 1.78 4.25 -16.64
C ARG A 262 0.98 3.35 -15.73
N ILE A 263 1.63 2.71 -14.75
CA ILE A 263 0.96 1.89 -13.74
C ILE A 263 0.02 2.75 -12.89
N LEU A 264 0.49 3.91 -12.43
CA LEU A 264 -0.32 4.87 -11.68
C LEU A 264 -1.56 5.32 -12.48
N ASP A 265 -1.38 5.65 -13.75
CA ASP A 265 -2.47 6.05 -14.65
C ASP A 265 -3.51 4.93 -14.80
N SER A 266 -3.06 3.69 -15.04
CA SER A 266 -3.93 2.52 -15.12
C SER A 266 -4.74 2.31 -13.83
N VAL A 267 -4.12 2.45 -12.66
CA VAL A 267 -4.80 2.35 -11.36
C VAL A 267 -5.84 3.46 -11.20
N TYR A 268 -5.49 4.70 -11.55
CA TYR A 268 -6.41 5.83 -11.47
C TYR A 268 -7.60 5.64 -12.41
N LEU A 269 -7.38 5.18 -13.64
CA LEU A 269 -8.44 4.88 -14.60
C LEU A 269 -9.36 3.76 -14.12
N ARG A 270 -8.81 2.72 -13.51
CA ARG A 270 -9.60 1.63 -12.91
C ARG A 270 -10.50 2.14 -11.77
N ILE A 271 -9.97 2.98 -10.88
CA ILE A 271 -10.75 3.60 -9.80
C ILE A 271 -11.84 4.51 -10.37
N LEU A 272 -11.52 5.33 -11.38
CA LEU A 272 -12.49 6.17 -12.06
C LEU A 272 -13.60 5.33 -12.73
N SER A 273 -13.26 4.17 -13.29
CA SER A 273 -14.23 3.23 -13.86
C SER A 273 -15.19 2.71 -12.79
N VAL A 274 -14.66 2.28 -11.62
CA VAL A 274 -15.48 1.85 -10.48
C VAL A 274 -16.47 2.94 -10.07
N LEU A 275 -15.99 4.18 -9.91
CA LEU A 275 -16.85 5.31 -9.53
C LEU A 275 -17.93 5.63 -10.58
N ARG A 276 -17.61 5.48 -11.87
CA ARG A 276 -18.58 5.67 -12.96
C ARG A 276 -19.66 4.59 -12.94
N CYS A 277 -19.27 3.32 -12.81
CA CYS A 277 -20.20 2.19 -12.72
C CYS A 277 -21.15 2.37 -11.51
N ALA A 278 -20.60 2.75 -10.36
CA ALA A 278 -21.38 3.01 -9.16
C ALA A 278 -22.43 4.11 -9.35
N ALA A 279 -22.08 5.18 -10.07
CA ALA A 279 -23.00 6.27 -10.37
C ALA A 279 -24.14 5.86 -11.32
N THR A 280 -23.92 4.86 -12.19
CA THR A 280 -24.94 4.34 -13.09
C THR A 280 -25.83 3.27 -12.47
N GLU A 281 -25.28 2.45 -11.58
CA GLU A 281 -25.96 1.27 -11.02
C GLU A 281 -26.65 1.53 -9.67
N ASP A 282 -26.53 2.75 -9.14
CA ASP A 282 -27.00 3.13 -7.81
C ASP A 282 -26.44 2.24 -6.67
N SER A 283 -25.15 1.90 -6.79
CA SER A 283 -24.46 1.01 -5.86
C SER A 283 -24.37 1.62 -4.45
N THR A 284 -24.43 0.74 -3.45
CA THR A 284 -24.22 1.13 -2.04
C THR A 284 -22.75 1.45 -1.76
N ASP A 285 -22.46 2.30 -0.76
CA ASP A 285 -21.09 2.61 -0.34
C ASP A 285 -20.23 1.35 -0.09
N LYS A 286 -20.86 0.29 0.42
CA LYS A 286 -20.19 -1.00 0.66
C LYS A 286 -19.77 -1.68 -0.65
N GLU A 287 -20.61 -1.67 -1.68
CA GLU A 287 -20.28 -2.24 -2.99
C GLU A 287 -19.15 -1.45 -3.67
N ILE A 288 -19.22 -0.11 -3.61
CA ILE A 288 -18.14 0.76 -4.09
C ILE A 288 -16.83 0.41 -3.39
N GLN A 289 -16.83 0.25 -2.07
CA GLN A 289 -15.63 -0.09 -1.31
C GLN A 289 -15.08 -1.49 -1.62
N VAL A 290 -15.93 -2.46 -1.97
CA VAL A 290 -15.48 -3.78 -2.46
C VAL A 290 -14.73 -3.63 -3.79
N ASP A 291 -15.29 -2.88 -4.72
CA ASP A 291 -14.69 -2.70 -6.04
C ASP A 291 -13.41 -1.84 -5.98
N LEU A 292 -13.39 -0.85 -5.10
CA LEU A 292 -12.19 -0.08 -4.78
C LEU A 292 -11.11 -0.96 -4.12
N GLU A 293 -11.46 -1.88 -3.22
CA GLU A 293 -10.49 -2.81 -2.62
C GLU A 293 -9.73 -3.59 -3.72
N GLU A 294 -10.45 -4.03 -4.76
CA GLU A 294 -9.83 -4.71 -5.91
C GLU A 294 -9.02 -3.78 -6.82
N ALA A 295 -9.52 -2.57 -7.08
CA ALA A 295 -8.86 -1.61 -7.95
C ALA A 295 -7.60 -0.99 -7.32
N ALA A 296 -7.64 -0.69 -6.03
CA ALA A 296 -6.69 0.14 -5.31
C ALA A 296 -5.54 -0.64 -4.67
N ILE A 297 -5.75 -1.87 -4.19
CA ILE A 297 -4.80 -2.52 -3.27
C ILE A 297 -4.06 -3.68 -3.90
N LEU A 298 -4.76 -4.49 -4.70
CA LEU A 298 -4.22 -5.79 -5.13
C LEU A 298 -3.47 -5.74 -6.46
N SER A 299 -3.56 -4.63 -7.21
CA SER A 299 -3.20 -4.59 -8.63
C SER A 299 -1.81 -4.04 -8.93
N TRP A 300 -1.31 -3.07 -8.15
CA TRP A 300 -0.15 -2.27 -8.54
C TRP A 300 1.16 -2.54 -7.81
N PRO A 301 1.22 -2.93 -6.51
CA PRO A 301 2.50 -3.00 -5.80
C PRO A 301 3.53 -3.95 -6.44
N CYS A 302 3.03 -5.02 -7.07
CA CYS A 302 3.83 -6.00 -7.80
C CYS A 302 4.25 -5.56 -9.19
N SER A 303 3.50 -4.65 -9.82
CA SER A 303 3.75 -4.17 -11.18
C SER A 303 4.86 -3.12 -11.22
N ILE A 304 5.15 -2.46 -10.10
CA ILE A 304 6.19 -1.42 -10.06
C ILE A 304 7.56 -1.99 -10.49
N PRO A 305 8.36 -1.28 -11.28
CA PRO A 305 9.72 -1.69 -11.62
C PRO A 305 10.66 -1.75 -10.40
N SER A 306 11.61 -2.69 -10.40
CA SER A 306 12.65 -2.73 -9.35
C SER A 306 13.60 -1.53 -9.41
N ALA A 307 13.87 -1.00 -10.60
CA ALA A 307 14.70 0.19 -10.79
C ALA A 307 14.06 1.44 -10.16
N PHE A 308 12.72 1.55 -10.17
CA PHE A 308 12.00 2.62 -9.48
C PHE A 308 12.07 2.47 -7.96
N LEU A 309 11.97 1.26 -7.40
CA LEU A 309 12.16 1.09 -5.95
C LEU A 309 13.57 1.44 -5.52
N ALA A 310 14.57 1.05 -6.32
CA ALA A 310 15.95 1.43 -6.07
C ALA A 310 16.15 2.95 -6.07
N SER A 311 15.34 3.72 -6.83
CA SER A 311 15.43 5.19 -6.81
C SER A 311 14.90 5.81 -5.52
N LEU A 312 13.91 5.18 -4.87
CA LEU A 312 13.39 5.61 -3.56
C LEU A 312 14.37 5.36 -2.41
N GLU A 313 15.32 4.46 -2.56
CA GLU A 313 16.32 4.11 -1.53
C GLU A 313 17.63 4.89 -1.68
N ARG A 314 17.76 5.71 -2.71
CA ARG A 314 18.97 6.50 -2.94
C ARG A 314 19.14 7.53 -1.83
N SER A 315 20.36 7.64 -1.32
CA SER A 315 20.74 8.71 -0.40
C SER A 315 20.84 10.08 -1.10
N ASP A 316 20.95 10.05 -2.43
CA ASP A 316 21.02 11.26 -3.24
C ASP A 316 19.62 11.89 -3.34
N ARG A 317 19.52 13.16 -2.93
CA ARG A 317 18.29 13.95 -2.91
C ARG A 317 18.17 14.85 -4.14
N ASN A 318 18.40 14.30 -5.33
CA ASN A 318 18.26 15.04 -6.59
C ASN A 318 16.77 15.25 -6.99
N SER A 319 16.57 15.96 -8.10
CA SER A 319 15.22 16.20 -8.66
C SER A 319 14.46 14.91 -8.98
N LEU A 320 15.16 13.87 -9.48
CA LEU A 320 14.56 12.58 -9.81
C LEU A 320 14.07 11.83 -8.56
N TYR A 321 14.80 11.91 -7.45
CA TYR A 321 14.37 11.41 -6.14
C TYR A 321 13.09 12.13 -5.68
N GLY A 322 13.00 13.45 -5.88
CA GLY A 322 11.77 14.21 -5.66
C GLY A 322 10.59 13.67 -6.49
N HIS A 323 10.81 13.33 -7.77
CA HIS A 323 9.78 12.70 -8.61
C HIS A 323 9.40 11.31 -8.11
N SER A 324 10.37 10.50 -7.68
CA SER A 324 10.10 9.18 -7.06
C SER A 324 9.16 9.33 -5.86
N LEU A 325 9.42 10.30 -4.98
CA LEU A 325 8.59 10.60 -3.82
C LEU A 325 7.17 11.07 -4.21
N VAL A 326 7.04 11.97 -5.18
CA VAL A 326 5.71 12.44 -5.64
C VAL A 326 4.90 11.29 -6.22
N ILE A 327 5.50 10.44 -7.06
CA ILE A 327 4.83 9.25 -7.62
C ILE A 327 4.41 8.31 -6.48
N LEU A 328 5.28 8.08 -5.49
CA LEU A 328 4.97 7.26 -4.32
C LEU A 328 3.79 7.82 -3.51
N ALA A 329 3.72 9.13 -3.30
CA ALA A 329 2.60 9.76 -2.61
C ALA A 329 1.27 9.56 -3.37
N HIS A 330 1.29 9.63 -4.69
CA HIS A 330 0.10 9.38 -5.52
C HIS A 330 -0.35 7.91 -5.50
N LEU A 331 0.60 6.98 -5.42
CA LEU A 331 0.31 5.56 -5.19
C LEU A 331 -0.23 5.31 -3.77
N TYR A 332 0.28 6.01 -2.77
CA TYR A 332 -0.23 5.91 -1.39
C TYR A 332 -1.63 6.52 -1.28
N LEU A 333 -1.92 7.59 -2.02
CA LEU A 333 -3.24 8.22 -2.06
C LEU A 333 -4.32 7.22 -2.44
N VAL A 334 -4.05 6.30 -3.36
CA VAL A 334 -4.96 5.22 -3.76
C VAL A 334 -5.39 4.38 -2.57
N ASN A 335 -4.47 4.02 -1.68
CA ASN A 335 -4.78 3.22 -0.49
C ASN A 335 -5.65 3.99 0.52
N THR A 336 -5.64 5.34 0.50
CA THR A 336 -6.48 6.18 1.37
C THR A 336 -7.95 6.27 0.94
N LEU A 337 -8.28 5.73 -0.25
CA LEU A 337 -9.64 5.67 -0.77
C LEU A 337 -10.42 4.45 -0.26
N VAL A 338 -9.71 3.48 0.34
CA VAL A 338 -10.31 2.24 0.83
C VAL A 338 -10.51 2.30 2.34
N ASP A 339 -11.77 2.15 2.75
CA ASP A 339 -12.20 2.27 4.14
C ASP A 339 -12.14 0.92 4.87
N THR A 340 -10.93 0.43 5.13
CA THR A 340 -10.73 -0.70 6.04
C THR A 340 -9.93 -0.30 7.27
N TRP A 341 -10.15 -1.02 8.36
CA TRP A 341 -9.49 -0.72 9.62
C TRP A 341 -7.96 -0.75 9.50
N TYR A 342 -7.35 -1.62 8.69
CA TYR A 342 -5.88 -1.74 8.64
C TYR A 342 -5.21 -0.70 7.74
N MET A 343 -5.95 -0.05 6.82
CA MET A 343 -5.41 1.03 5.97
C MET A 343 -5.79 2.44 6.43
N ARG A 344 -6.94 2.61 7.10
CA ARG A 344 -7.43 3.92 7.54
C ARG A 344 -6.40 4.65 8.42
N GLY A 345 -5.91 5.82 8.01
CA GLY A 345 -4.92 6.60 8.74
C GLY A 345 -3.47 6.10 8.60
N SER A 346 -3.24 5.00 7.87
CA SER A 346 -1.91 4.41 7.71
C SER A 346 -1.08 5.11 6.64
N PHE A 347 -1.71 5.57 5.55
CA PHE A 347 -1.01 6.17 4.41
C PHE A 347 -1.05 7.69 4.42
N GLU A 348 -2.05 8.28 5.08
CA GLU A 348 -2.17 9.74 5.24
C GLU A 348 -0.92 10.33 5.92
N GLY A 349 -0.46 9.69 7.00
CA GLY A 349 0.78 10.11 7.68
C GLY A 349 2.02 10.01 6.79
N GLU A 350 2.09 8.99 5.92
CA GLU A 350 3.22 8.83 4.99
C GLU A 350 3.20 9.86 3.87
N ILE A 351 2.02 10.22 3.34
CA ILE A 351 1.88 11.28 2.34
C ILE A 351 2.28 12.64 2.92
N LEU A 352 1.91 12.92 4.18
CA LEU A 352 2.31 14.14 4.87
C LEU A 352 3.83 14.21 5.08
N LYS A 353 4.48 13.09 5.41
CA LYS A 353 5.96 13.01 5.48
C LYS A 353 6.60 13.29 4.13
N ILE A 354 6.08 12.67 3.06
CA ILE A 354 6.55 12.93 1.69
C ILE A 354 6.40 14.42 1.35
N ASN A 355 5.27 15.03 1.68
CA ASN A 355 5.04 16.47 1.44
C ASN A 355 6.08 17.35 2.16
N ALA A 356 6.39 17.04 3.42
CA ALA A 356 7.43 17.73 4.17
C ALA A 356 8.82 17.55 3.54
N LEU A 357 9.15 16.34 3.07
CA LEU A 357 10.40 16.07 2.36
C LEU A 357 10.50 16.88 1.07
N ILE A 358 9.44 16.92 0.25
CA ILE A 358 9.42 17.71 -1.00
C ILE A 358 9.65 19.20 -0.70
N GLY A 359 9.02 19.73 0.35
CA GLY A 359 9.25 21.11 0.78
C GLY A 359 10.72 21.40 1.13
N SER A 360 11.46 20.40 1.64
CA SER A 360 12.89 20.54 1.94
C SER A 360 13.80 20.50 0.70
N LEU A 361 13.29 20.02 -0.44
CA LEU A 361 14.06 19.90 -1.69
C LEU A 361 14.07 21.19 -2.53
N ASN A 362 13.42 22.27 -2.09
CA ASN A 362 13.27 23.54 -2.82
C ASN A 362 12.75 23.37 -4.26
N GLY A 363 11.92 22.35 -4.50
CA GLY A 363 11.30 22.09 -5.79
C GLY A 363 9.91 22.72 -5.89
N ASP A 364 9.82 23.96 -6.38
CA ASP A 364 8.55 24.70 -6.49
C ASP A 364 7.50 23.95 -7.32
N GLN A 365 7.93 23.31 -8.41
CA GLN A 365 7.06 22.51 -9.28
C GLN A 365 6.55 21.25 -8.58
N LEU A 366 7.43 20.50 -7.89
CA LEU A 366 7.04 19.29 -7.15
C LEU A 366 6.10 19.61 -5.99
N SER A 367 6.35 20.73 -5.30
CA SER A 367 5.47 21.23 -4.23
C SER A 367 4.07 21.54 -4.77
N THR A 368 4.00 22.13 -5.97
CA THR A 368 2.72 22.41 -6.64
C THR A 368 1.96 21.12 -6.96
N ILE A 369 2.66 20.08 -7.44
CA ILE A 369 2.05 18.77 -7.76
C ILE A 369 1.52 18.08 -6.48
N MET A 370 2.14 18.32 -5.32
CA MET A 370 1.70 17.77 -4.04
C MET A 370 0.47 18.47 -3.44
N ILE A 371 0.03 19.62 -3.96
CA ILE A 371 -1.17 20.32 -3.44
C ILE A 371 -2.41 19.44 -3.54
N TRP A 372 -2.65 18.85 -4.72
CA TRP A 372 -3.88 18.10 -4.97
C TRP A 372 -4.02 16.83 -4.11
N PRO A 373 -3.00 15.96 -3.93
CA PRO A 373 -3.08 14.86 -2.98
C PRO A 373 -3.47 15.32 -1.58
N ASN A 374 -2.88 16.40 -1.07
CA ASN A 374 -3.21 16.94 0.26
C ASN A 374 -4.66 17.44 0.34
N GLU A 375 -5.18 18.08 -0.72
CA GLU A 375 -6.59 18.48 -0.78
C GLU A 375 -7.54 17.29 -0.73
N VAL A 376 -7.21 16.19 -1.42
CA VAL A 376 -8.00 14.94 -1.37
C VAL A 376 -7.99 14.37 0.05
N LEU A 377 -6.82 14.32 0.70
CA LEU A 377 -6.68 13.78 2.06
C LEU A 377 -7.46 14.55 3.12
N ASN A 378 -7.56 15.88 2.99
CA ASN A 378 -8.26 16.74 3.95
C ASN A 378 -9.79 16.57 3.92
N LEU A 379 -10.33 15.82 2.95
CA LEU A 379 -11.75 15.54 2.84
C LEU A 379 -12.13 14.22 3.51
N PRO A 380 -13.32 14.11 4.10
CA PRO A 380 -13.79 12.88 4.72
C PRO A 380 -14.06 11.80 3.67
N LEU A 381 -13.73 10.55 4.03
CA LEU A 381 -14.01 9.36 3.21
C LEU A 381 -15.45 8.83 3.40
N SER A 382 -16.15 9.29 4.45
CA SER A 382 -17.56 8.97 4.72
C SER A 382 -18.49 10.04 4.18
N CYS A 383 -19.65 9.66 3.66
CA CYS A 383 -20.71 10.61 3.34
C CYS A 383 -21.28 11.17 4.65
N THR A 384 -21.37 12.51 4.76
CA THR A 384 -22.11 13.14 5.85
C THR A 384 -23.58 12.76 5.72
N THR A 385 -24.08 11.95 6.65
CA THR A 385 -25.50 11.58 6.77
C THR A 385 -26.37 12.78 7.11
#